data_AF-A0A6G8CI56-F1
#
_entry.id   AF-A0A6G8CI56-F1
#
_cell.length_a   1.000
_cell.length_b   1.000
_cell.length_c   1.000
_cell.angle_alpha   90.00
_cell.angle_beta   90.00
_cell.angle_gamma   90.00
#
_symmetry.space_group_name_H-M   'P 1'
#
loop_
_entity.id
_entity.type
_entity.pdbx_description
1 polymer ?
#
loop_
_entity_poly.entity_id
_entity_poly.type
_entity_poly.pdbx_seq_one_letter_code
_entity_poly.pdbx_strand_id
1 'polypeptide(L)'
;MTEKLTENYSDLFADTKPLESPPEPPAPSPSVSAVAAARPVSFFRWTFEGMRASFLLRPSIALDAVPGPWQLAFLTLIASGLDVLFDRLSLSGEVQFNYQGWLIQWSLCLVTLWLAWCFAPRARLGAAQAACRVIAWFALLTWALLLPMLAYYSVMFWIKIADDSDVPAWVSDFSMSLIASLWMFAVMSKLSRHYFESWLRAFVLVLAVFVVTAVLFATADAETWLAADSEGAPVEVVPGEEESDDGTDEQEESNTPEMLEAQLHVPAWNASPILI
;
A
#
# COMPACT_ATOMS: atom_id res chain seq x y z
N MET A 1 76.03 -45.88 -44.33
CA MET A 1 76.21 -44.66 -43.50
C MET A 1 75.37 -43.60 -44.17
N THR A 2 74.22 -43.16 -43.68
CA THR A 2 73.78 -42.86 -42.31
C THR A 2 72.30 -42.47 -42.42
N GLU A 3 71.36 -43.25 -41.90
CA GLU A 3 69.96 -42.80 -41.72
C GLU A 3 69.21 -43.76 -40.78
N LYS A 4 69.64 -43.79 -39.52
CA LYS A 4 68.92 -44.38 -38.38
C LYS A 4 69.22 -43.52 -37.16
N LEU A 5 68.58 -42.35 -37.03
CA LEU A 5 68.87 -41.45 -35.91
C LEU A 5 67.72 -40.48 -35.54
N THR A 6 66.47 -40.78 -35.87
CA THR A 6 65.33 -39.88 -35.56
C THR A 6 64.24 -40.51 -34.69
N GLU A 7 64.49 -41.66 -34.07
CA GLU A 7 63.60 -42.25 -33.05
C GLU A 7 64.31 -42.29 -31.69
N ASN A 8 64.40 -41.16 -30.99
CA ASN A 8 64.52 -41.11 -29.52
C ASN A 8 64.67 -39.67 -28.98
N TYR A 9 63.64 -38.84 -29.15
CA TYR A 9 63.57 -37.56 -28.42
C TYR A 9 62.30 -37.41 -27.57
N SER A 10 61.39 -38.37 -27.64
CA SER A 10 60.09 -38.30 -26.94
C SER A 10 60.17 -38.73 -25.47
N ASP A 11 61.16 -39.54 -25.10
CA ASP A 11 61.28 -40.10 -23.75
C ASP A 11 62.04 -39.18 -22.77
N LEU A 12 62.65 -38.09 -23.24
CA LEU A 12 63.43 -37.19 -22.38
C LEU A 12 62.58 -36.19 -21.57
N PHE A 13 61.28 -36.11 -21.85
CA PHE A 13 60.36 -35.13 -21.21
C PHE A 13 59.27 -35.79 -20.35
N ALA A 14 59.28 -37.12 -20.20
CA ALA A 14 58.20 -37.84 -19.53
C ALA A 14 58.28 -37.85 -17.99
N ASP A 15 59.33 -37.28 -17.37
CA ASP A 15 59.55 -37.43 -15.93
C ASP A 15 59.87 -36.11 -15.20
N THR A 16 59.15 -35.04 -15.51
CA THR A 16 59.03 -33.91 -14.58
C THR A 16 57.81 -34.12 -13.69
N LYS A 17 58.02 -34.91 -12.62
CA LYS A 17 57.13 -34.95 -11.47
C LYS A 17 56.85 -33.50 -11.01
N PRO A 18 55.58 -33.02 -10.99
CA PRO A 18 55.30 -31.69 -10.50
C PRO A 18 55.75 -31.60 -9.05
N LEU A 19 56.61 -30.62 -8.76
CA LEU A 19 56.93 -30.24 -7.40
C LEU A 19 55.61 -29.98 -6.67
N GLU A 20 55.40 -30.68 -5.54
CA GLU A 20 54.35 -30.36 -4.58
C GLU A 20 54.35 -28.85 -4.36
N SER A 21 53.25 -28.22 -4.77
CA SER A 21 53.03 -26.81 -4.48
C SER A 21 53.03 -26.65 -2.95
N PRO A 22 53.75 -25.66 -2.40
CA PRO A 22 53.67 -25.32 -0.98
C PRO A 22 52.20 -25.20 -0.58
N PRO A 23 51.81 -25.62 0.65
CA PRO A 23 50.42 -25.56 1.08
C PRO A 23 49.90 -24.14 0.87
N GLU A 24 48.95 -24.03 -0.05
CA GLU A 24 48.23 -22.79 -0.33
C GLU A 24 47.65 -22.32 1.02
N PRO A 25 47.97 -21.10 1.48
CA PRO A 25 47.37 -20.58 2.69
C PRO A 25 45.85 -20.68 2.53
N PRO A 26 45.12 -21.17 3.55
CA PRO A 26 43.70 -21.42 3.43
C PRO A 26 43.03 -20.20 2.84
N ALA A 27 42.31 -20.41 1.73
CA ALA A 27 41.53 -19.37 1.08
C ALA A 27 40.81 -18.57 2.16
N PRO A 28 40.87 -17.22 2.15
CA PRO A 28 40.16 -16.43 3.13
C PRO A 28 38.72 -16.91 3.10
N SER A 29 38.29 -17.52 4.20
CA SER A 29 36.89 -17.90 4.43
C SER A 29 36.03 -16.76 3.91
N PRO A 30 34.93 -17.01 3.18
CA PRO A 30 34.03 -15.95 2.77
C PRO A 30 33.62 -15.24 4.05
N SER A 31 34.28 -14.11 4.30
CA SER A 31 33.96 -13.20 5.36
C SER A 31 32.52 -12.86 5.05
N VAL A 32 31.63 -13.35 5.92
CA VAL A 32 30.24 -12.93 6.02
C VAL A 32 30.29 -11.44 5.71
N SER A 33 29.86 -11.07 4.51
CA SER A 33 30.01 -9.72 4.01
C SER A 33 29.39 -8.86 5.07
N ALA A 34 30.24 -8.16 5.83
CA ALA A 34 29.81 -7.23 6.84
C ALA A 34 28.95 -6.26 6.07
N VAL A 35 27.63 -6.36 6.28
CA VAL A 35 26.65 -5.40 5.80
C VAL A 35 27.25 -4.06 6.19
N ALA A 36 27.76 -3.33 5.19
CA ALA A 36 28.53 -2.12 5.40
C ALA A 36 27.75 -1.27 6.41
N ALA A 37 28.38 -0.99 7.56
CA ALA A 37 27.69 -0.49 8.75
C ALA A 37 26.79 0.69 8.38
N ALA A 38 25.49 0.42 8.21
CA ALA A 38 24.53 1.40 7.77
C ALA A 38 24.51 2.50 8.83
N ARG A 39 24.83 3.74 8.42
CA ARG A 39 24.97 4.84 9.36
C ARG A 39 23.63 5.02 10.09
N PRO A 40 23.57 4.89 11.42
CA PRO A 40 22.32 4.95 12.15
C PRO A 40 21.72 6.36 11.99
N VAL A 41 20.48 6.41 11.52
CA VAL A 41 19.70 7.64 11.35
C VAL A 41 18.72 7.75 12.53
N SER A 42 18.62 8.94 13.12
CA SER A 42 17.73 9.17 14.26
C SER A 42 16.25 9.02 13.86
N PHE A 43 15.42 8.62 14.82
CA PHE A 43 13.96 8.50 14.65
C PHE A 43 13.34 9.78 14.07
N PHE A 44 13.62 10.93 14.69
CA PHE A 44 13.10 12.22 14.23
C PHE A 44 13.53 12.56 12.80
N ARG A 45 14.72 12.15 12.37
CA ARG A 45 15.15 12.42 11.01
C ARG A 45 14.31 11.62 10.00
N TRP A 46 13.94 10.38 10.30
CA TRP A 46 13.01 9.62 9.45
C TRP A 46 11.64 10.29 9.38
N THR A 47 11.09 10.75 10.51
CA THR A 47 9.79 11.41 10.53
C THR A 47 9.80 12.72 9.75
N PHE A 48 10.79 13.59 9.98
CA PHE A 48 10.92 14.86 9.25
C PHE A 48 11.14 14.65 7.75
N GLU A 49 11.93 13.66 7.36
CA GLU A 49 12.20 13.37 5.94
C GLU A 49 11.01 12.73 5.24
N GLY A 50 10.21 11.93 5.95
CA GLY A 50 8.91 11.45 5.47
C GLY A 50 7.93 12.61 5.27
N MET A 51 7.75 13.48 6.28
CA MET A 51 6.91 14.68 6.15
C MET A 51 7.39 15.60 5.02
N ARG A 52 8.71 15.79 4.87
CA ARG A 52 9.30 16.53 3.76
C ARG A 52 8.96 15.88 2.41
N ALA A 53 8.99 14.56 2.32
CA ALA A 53 8.60 13.83 1.12
C ALA A 53 7.11 14.01 0.76
N SER A 54 6.23 14.26 1.75
CA SER A 54 4.83 14.64 1.49
C SER A 54 4.72 15.91 0.63
N PHE A 55 5.61 16.88 0.82
CA PHE A 55 5.65 18.09 0.00
C PHE A 55 6.32 17.87 -1.36
N LEU A 56 6.42 16.61 -1.80
CA LEU A 56 7.14 16.21 -2.99
C LEU A 56 8.61 16.67 -2.96
N LEU A 57 9.21 16.87 -1.80
CA LEU A 57 10.64 17.21 -1.72
C LEU A 57 11.46 15.92 -1.72
N ARG A 58 12.64 15.96 -2.32
CA ARG A 58 13.55 14.81 -2.31
C ARG A 58 14.05 14.58 -0.87
N PRO A 59 14.00 13.34 -0.34
CA PRO A 59 14.55 13.04 0.97
C PRO A 59 16.07 13.24 0.97
N SER A 60 16.61 13.81 2.06
CA SER A 60 18.05 14.04 2.25
C SER A 60 18.80 12.83 2.81
N ILE A 61 18.07 11.76 3.13
CA ILE A 61 18.63 10.53 3.68
C ILE A 61 19.34 9.76 2.56
N ALA A 62 20.51 9.18 2.87
CA ALA A 62 21.23 8.32 1.95
C ALA A 62 20.38 7.07 1.61
N LEU A 63 20.43 6.61 0.36
CA LEU A 63 19.68 5.43 -0.09
C LEU A 63 20.07 4.13 0.64
N ASP A 64 21.27 4.11 1.23
CA ASP A 64 21.80 2.97 1.99
C ASP A 64 21.48 3.04 3.49
N ALA A 65 20.81 4.10 3.96
CA ALA A 65 20.36 4.18 5.35
C ALA A 65 19.13 3.30 5.55
N VAL A 66 19.16 2.47 6.59
CA VAL A 66 18.08 1.55 6.93
C VAL A 66 17.68 1.78 8.38
N PRO A 67 16.40 1.96 8.69
CA PRO A 67 15.95 2.02 10.07
C PRO A 67 16.15 0.64 10.72
N GLY A 68 16.48 0.63 12.03
CA GLY A 68 16.46 -0.62 12.80
C GLY A 68 15.05 -1.23 12.84
N PRO A 69 14.90 -2.56 13.07
CA PRO A 69 13.59 -3.20 13.08
C PRO A 69 12.63 -2.60 14.12
N TRP A 70 13.12 -2.34 15.32
CA TRP A 70 12.34 -1.66 16.37
C TRP A 70 12.01 -0.21 16.00
N GLN A 71 12.95 0.49 15.36
CA GLN A 71 12.72 1.86 14.91
C GLN A 71 11.63 1.92 13.84
N LEU A 72 11.61 0.97 12.89
CA LEU A 72 10.57 0.84 11.89
C LEU A 72 9.21 0.54 12.53
N ALA A 73 9.17 -0.38 13.50
CA ALA A 73 7.95 -0.71 14.23
C ALA A 73 7.38 0.54 14.92
N PHE A 74 8.20 1.30 15.67
CA PHE A 74 7.75 2.53 16.30
C PHE A 74 7.33 3.61 15.28
N LEU A 75 8.07 3.79 14.18
CA LEU A 75 7.70 4.74 13.13
C LEU A 75 6.32 4.43 12.54
N THR A 76 6.04 3.15 12.32
CA THR A 76 4.78 2.68 11.73
C THR A 76 3.63 2.76 12.73
N LEU A 77 3.85 2.30 13.97
CA LEU A 77 2.85 2.35 15.05
C LEU A 77 2.46 3.78 15.41
N ILE A 78 3.43 4.70 15.49
CA ILE A 78 3.13 6.10 15.80
C ILE A 78 2.33 6.74 14.66
N ALA A 79 2.73 6.54 13.40
CA ALA A 79 1.98 7.09 12.27
C ALA A 79 0.55 6.50 12.19
N SER A 80 0.40 5.19 12.37
CA SER A 80 -0.91 4.53 12.41
C SER A 80 -1.76 4.98 13.61
N GLY A 81 -1.15 5.16 14.78
CA GLY A 81 -1.86 5.68 15.96
C GLY A 81 -2.34 7.12 15.77
N LEU A 82 -1.54 7.96 15.08
CA LEU A 82 -1.95 9.31 14.70
C LEU A 82 -3.10 9.27 13.69
N ASP A 83 -3.02 8.42 12.67
CA ASP A 83 -4.09 8.23 11.68
C ASP A 83 -5.42 7.85 12.36
N VAL A 84 -5.41 6.81 13.20
CA VAL A 84 -6.60 6.36 13.96
C VAL A 84 -7.13 7.44 14.90
N LEU A 85 -6.24 8.20 15.55
CA LEU A 85 -6.64 9.29 16.44
C LEU A 85 -7.33 10.41 15.68
N PHE A 86 -6.79 10.83 14.54
CA PHE A 86 -7.40 11.88 13.73
C PHE A 86 -8.69 11.44 13.05
N ASP A 87 -8.75 10.19 12.60
CA ASP A 87 -9.97 9.58 12.10
C ASP A 87 -11.08 9.62 13.17
N ARG A 88 -10.77 9.23 14.42
CA ARG A 88 -11.70 9.33 15.56
C ARG A 88 -12.17 10.76 15.82
N LEU A 89 -11.24 11.73 15.78
CA LEU A 89 -11.54 13.14 16.03
C LEU A 89 -12.41 13.75 14.92
N SER A 90 -12.34 13.19 13.72
CA SER A 90 -13.18 13.63 12.60
C SER A 90 -14.65 13.22 12.78
N LEU A 91 -14.95 12.24 13.62
CA LEU A 91 -16.30 11.69 13.82
C LEU A 91 -16.99 12.32 15.03
N SER A 92 -18.23 12.76 14.83
CA SER A 92 -19.12 13.23 15.89
C SER A 92 -19.93 12.07 16.46
N GLY A 93 -20.09 12.03 17.79
CA GLY A 93 -20.98 11.10 18.47
C GLY A 93 -20.28 9.88 19.09
N GLU A 94 -21.13 8.94 19.54
CA GLU A 94 -20.71 7.65 20.07
C GLU A 94 -20.35 6.73 18.91
N VAL A 95 -19.12 6.22 18.93
CA VAL A 95 -18.58 5.35 17.90
C VAL A 95 -17.91 4.15 18.55
N GLN A 96 -18.02 3.01 17.90
CA GLN A 96 -17.40 1.76 18.32
C GLN A 96 -16.17 1.48 17.46
N PHE A 97 -15.14 0.92 18.08
CA PHE A 97 -13.90 0.58 17.37
C PHE A 97 -14.07 -0.73 16.62
N ASN A 98 -13.99 -0.68 15.29
CA ASN A 98 -14.04 -1.85 14.43
C ASN A 98 -12.62 -2.41 14.21
N TYR A 99 -12.32 -3.50 14.92
CA TYR A 99 -11.02 -4.18 14.78
C TYR A 99 -10.80 -4.76 13.38
N GLN A 100 -11.85 -5.14 12.65
CA GLN A 100 -11.72 -5.71 11.31
C GLN A 100 -11.25 -4.64 10.32
N GLY A 101 -11.89 -3.46 10.33
CA GLY A 101 -11.45 -2.30 9.55
C GLY A 101 -10.00 -1.93 9.84
N TRP A 102 -9.62 -1.89 11.11
CA TRP A 102 -8.24 -1.64 11.52
C TRP A 102 -7.25 -2.71 11.00
N LEU A 103 -7.63 -3.99 11.00
CA LEU A 103 -6.78 -5.09 10.52
C LEU A 103 -6.63 -5.09 8.98
N ILE A 104 -7.64 -4.62 8.25
CA ILE A 104 -7.57 -4.41 6.80
C ILE A 104 -6.45 -3.41 6.46
N GLN A 105 -6.32 -2.34 7.24
CA GLN A 105 -5.24 -1.36 7.05
C GLN A 105 -3.84 -1.98 7.23
N TRP A 106 -3.66 -2.85 8.24
CA TRP A 106 -2.41 -3.60 8.41
C TRP A 106 -2.15 -4.58 7.27
N SER A 107 -3.19 -5.22 6.76
CA SER A 107 -3.12 -6.11 5.60
C SER A 107 -2.67 -5.33 4.35
N LEU A 108 -3.18 -4.11 4.15
CA LEU A 108 -2.75 -3.23 3.06
C LEU A 108 -1.28 -2.84 3.19
N CYS A 109 -0.78 -2.59 4.40
CA CYS A 109 0.64 -2.32 4.63
C CYS A 109 1.52 -3.50 4.23
N LEU A 110 1.12 -4.73 4.60
CA LEU A 110 1.83 -5.95 4.24
C LEU A 110 1.81 -6.20 2.72
N VAL A 111 0.67 -6.03 2.07
CA VAL A 111 0.55 -6.15 0.61
C VAL A 111 1.40 -5.10 -0.10
N THR A 112 1.41 -3.87 0.40
CA THR A 112 2.24 -2.78 -0.13
C THR A 112 3.73 -3.10 -0.03
N LEU A 113 4.19 -3.61 1.12
CA LEU A 113 5.56 -4.09 1.30
C LEU A 113 5.90 -5.26 0.37
N TRP A 114 4.98 -6.22 0.23
CA TRP A 114 5.17 -7.36 -0.65
C TRP A 114 5.27 -6.94 -2.13
N LEU A 115 4.41 -6.04 -2.58
CA LEU A 115 4.47 -5.47 -3.93
C LEU A 115 5.79 -4.71 -4.12
N ALA A 116 6.15 -3.83 -3.19
CA ALA A 116 7.41 -3.09 -3.23
C ALA A 116 8.63 -4.02 -3.31
N TRP A 117 8.60 -5.13 -2.57
CA TRP A 117 9.60 -6.18 -2.67
C TRP A 117 9.64 -6.81 -4.06
N CYS A 118 8.50 -7.17 -4.65
CA CYS A 118 8.38 -7.72 -6.01
C CYS A 118 8.93 -6.78 -7.08
N PHE A 119 8.71 -5.47 -6.94
CA PHE A 119 9.19 -4.46 -7.89
C PHE A 119 10.63 -3.96 -7.63
N ALA A 120 11.27 -4.41 -6.55
CA ALA A 120 12.63 -4.00 -6.22
C ALA A 120 13.64 -4.46 -7.28
N PRO A 121 14.65 -3.64 -7.65
CA PRO A 121 15.63 -3.96 -8.70
C PRO A 121 16.71 -4.97 -8.24
N ARG A 122 16.30 -6.16 -7.81
CA ARG A 122 17.17 -7.19 -7.22
C ARG A 122 18.29 -7.65 -8.15
N ALA A 123 18.04 -7.70 -9.46
CA ALA A 123 19.06 -8.09 -10.45
C ALA A 123 20.26 -7.11 -10.51
N ARG A 124 20.06 -5.85 -10.10
CA ARG A 124 21.13 -4.83 -10.07
C ARG A 124 21.75 -4.66 -8.68
N LEU A 125 20.93 -4.68 -7.63
CA LEU A 125 21.36 -4.38 -6.26
C LEU A 125 21.71 -5.62 -5.43
N GLY A 126 21.28 -6.80 -5.88
CA GLY A 126 21.22 -7.99 -5.03
C GLY A 126 20.02 -7.96 -4.06
N ALA A 127 19.70 -9.12 -3.50
CA ALA A 127 18.50 -9.29 -2.65
C ALA A 127 18.57 -8.47 -1.35
N ALA A 128 19.72 -8.46 -0.66
CA ALA A 128 19.87 -7.78 0.63
C ALA A 128 19.73 -6.25 0.50
N GLN A 129 20.43 -5.62 -0.46
CA GLN A 129 20.33 -4.17 -0.65
C GLN A 129 18.96 -3.76 -1.19
N ALA A 130 18.31 -4.59 -2.02
CA ALA A 130 16.93 -4.37 -2.41
C ALA A 130 15.98 -4.37 -1.19
N ALA A 131 16.21 -5.22 -0.20
CA ALA A 131 15.37 -5.29 1.01
C ALA A 131 15.56 -4.04 1.85
N CYS A 132 16.81 -3.62 2.05
CA CYS A 132 17.18 -2.38 2.71
C CYS A 132 16.47 -1.16 2.09
N ARG A 133 16.43 -1.08 0.75
CA ARG A 133 15.74 -0.01 0.03
C ARG A 133 14.22 -0.04 0.22
N VAL A 134 13.61 -1.23 0.20
CA VAL A 134 12.16 -1.37 0.45
C VAL A 134 11.80 -0.96 1.88
N ILE A 135 12.61 -1.35 2.86
CA ILE A 135 12.41 -0.97 4.27
C ILE A 135 12.54 0.55 4.44
N ALA A 136 13.59 1.17 3.89
CA ALA A 136 13.78 2.61 3.93
C ALA A 136 12.67 3.38 3.21
N TRP A 137 12.26 2.89 2.03
CA TRP A 137 11.13 3.43 1.27
C TRP A 137 9.84 3.38 2.08
N PHE A 138 9.53 2.24 2.70
CA PHE A 138 8.32 2.07 3.50
C PHE A 138 8.31 3.00 4.72
N ALA A 139 9.44 3.09 5.43
CA ALA A 139 9.57 3.98 6.59
C ALA A 139 9.28 5.46 6.24
N LEU A 140 9.78 5.92 5.09
CA LEU A 140 9.47 7.27 4.60
C LEU A 140 8.03 7.38 4.11
N LEU A 141 7.53 6.37 3.40
CA LEU A 141 6.19 6.36 2.84
C LEU A 141 5.14 6.52 3.94
N THR A 142 5.28 5.78 5.04
CA THR A 142 4.35 5.85 6.19
C THR A 142 4.19 7.27 6.72
N TRP A 143 5.28 8.03 6.84
CA TRP A 143 5.23 9.43 7.28
C TRP A 143 4.89 10.43 6.17
N ALA A 144 5.20 10.10 4.92
CA ALA A 144 4.90 10.92 3.76
C ALA A 144 3.41 10.90 3.40
N LEU A 145 2.72 9.77 3.61
CA LEU A 145 1.28 9.64 3.40
C LEU A 145 0.44 10.12 4.58
N LEU A 146 1.05 10.30 5.76
CA LEU A 146 0.35 10.82 6.93
C LEU A 146 -0.15 12.25 6.69
N LEU A 147 0.67 13.11 6.10
CA LEU A 147 0.31 14.53 5.98
C LEU A 147 -0.87 14.80 5.02
N PRO A 148 -0.99 14.18 3.83
CA PRO A 148 -2.20 14.29 3.01
C PRO A 148 -3.45 13.78 3.73
N MET A 149 -3.33 12.69 4.51
CA MET A 149 -4.43 12.16 5.33
C MET A 149 -4.84 13.13 6.43
N LEU A 150 -3.89 13.68 7.18
CA LEU A 150 -4.16 14.69 8.21
C LEU A 150 -4.79 15.96 7.62
N ALA A 151 -4.34 16.40 6.44
CA ALA A 151 -4.93 17.53 5.74
C ALA A 151 -6.39 17.24 5.35
N TYR A 152 -6.66 16.04 4.83
CA TYR A 152 -8.01 15.58 4.53
C TYR A 152 -8.90 15.58 5.78
N TYR A 153 -8.50 14.93 6.87
CA TYR A 153 -9.27 14.90 8.12
C TYR A 153 -9.50 16.31 8.69
N SER A 154 -8.51 17.19 8.60
CA SER A 154 -8.61 18.57 9.08
C SER A 154 -9.66 19.37 8.29
N VAL A 155 -9.69 19.20 6.96
CA VAL A 155 -10.70 19.85 6.12
C VAL A 155 -12.08 19.25 6.39
N MET A 156 -12.20 17.92 6.51
CA MET A 156 -13.47 17.28 6.85
C MET A 156 -14.01 17.72 8.22
N PHE A 157 -13.13 17.82 9.21
CA PHE A 157 -13.49 18.35 10.52
C PHE A 157 -13.95 19.82 10.44
N TRP A 158 -13.25 20.64 9.66
CA TRP A 158 -13.64 22.04 9.45
C TRP A 158 -15.01 22.17 8.79
N ILE A 159 -15.31 21.38 7.76
CA ILE A 159 -16.62 21.38 7.09
C ILE A 159 -17.74 21.07 8.10
N LYS A 160 -17.50 20.15 9.04
CA LYS A 160 -18.51 19.76 10.05
C LYS A 160 -18.84 20.85 11.07
N ILE A 161 -17.91 21.77 11.32
CA ILE A 161 -18.10 22.86 12.30
C ILE A 161 -18.42 24.20 11.65
N ALA A 162 -18.19 24.34 10.34
CA ALA A 162 -18.50 25.54 9.59
C ALA A 162 -20.00 25.61 9.31
N ASP A 163 -20.54 26.83 9.25
CA ASP A 163 -21.91 27.02 8.76
C ASP A 163 -21.97 26.69 7.27
N ASP A 164 -23.07 26.05 6.83
CA ASP A 164 -23.25 25.61 5.42
C ASP A 164 -23.07 26.74 4.40
N SER A 165 -23.33 28.00 4.79
CA SER A 165 -23.14 29.17 3.92
C SER A 165 -21.67 29.48 3.61
N ASP A 166 -20.75 29.00 4.44
CA ASP A 166 -19.33 29.36 4.39
C ASP A 166 -18.47 28.31 3.68
N VAL A 167 -19.02 27.12 3.42
CA VAL A 167 -18.32 26.03 2.73
C VAL A 167 -18.53 26.15 1.21
N PRO A 168 -17.48 26.41 0.42
CA PRO A 168 -17.63 26.45 -1.03
C PRO A 168 -18.08 25.10 -1.59
N ALA A 169 -18.99 25.09 -2.57
CA ALA A 169 -19.55 23.85 -3.15
C ALA A 169 -18.51 22.86 -3.72
N TRP A 170 -17.33 23.34 -4.11
CA TRP A 170 -16.23 22.48 -4.58
C TRP A 170 -15.54 21.71 -3.44
N VAL A 171 -15.75 22.11 -2.19
CA VAL A 171 -15.26 21.45 -0.97
C VAL A 171 -16.25 20.35 -0.54
N SER A 172 -16.62 19.50 -1.49
CA SER A 172 -17.38 18.28 -1.21
C SER A 172 -16.44 17.17 -0.78
N ASP A 173 -16.98 16.20 -0.05
CA ASP A 173 -16.27 14.99 0.40
C ASP A 173 -15.54 14.30 -0.77
N PHE A 174 -16.24 14.08 -1.89
CA PHE A 174 -15.67 13.51 -3.11
C PHE A 174 -14.46 14.30 -3.64
N SER A 175 -14.56 15.63 -3.70
CA SER A 175 -13.50 16.47 -4.24
C SER A 175 -12.27 16.46 -3.34
N MET A 176 -12.47 16.49 -2.02
CA MET A 176 -11.37 16.44 -1.06
C MET A 176 -10.70 15.07 -1.02
N SER A 177 -11.48 13.99 -1.08
CA SER A 177 -10.97 12.63 -1.22
C SER A 177 -10.15 12.47 -2.51
N LEU A 178 -10.61 13.03 -3.63
CA LEU A 178 -9.88 13.02 -4.89
C LEU A 178 -8.57 13.81 -4.80
N ILE A 179 -8.57 15.01 -4.21
CA ILE A 179 -7.37 15.83 -4.01
C ILE A 179 -6.35 15.09 -3.14
N ALA A 180 -6.78 14.54 -2.00
CA ALA A 180 -5.94 13.76 -1.10
C ALA A 180 -5.36 12.52 -1.81
N SER A 181 -6.18 11.80 -2.56
CA SER A 181 -5.77 10.63 -3.35
C SER A 181 -4.72 10.97 -4.40
N LEU A 182 -4.93 12.06 -5.16
CA LEU A 182 -3.95 12.53 -6.14
C LEU A 182 -2.65 12.98 -5.48
N TRP A 183 -2.72 13.61 -4.31
CA TRP A 183 -1.54 13.99 -3.53
C TRP A 183 -0.77 12.74 -3.07
N MET A 184 -1.44 11.77 -2.45
CA MET A 184 -0.84 10.49 -2.05
C MET A 184 -0.23 9.76 -3.24
N PHE A 185 -0.91 9.73 -4.39
CA PHE A 185 -0.41 9.14 -5.63
C PHE A 185 0.88 9.81 -6.08
N ALA A 186 0.92 11.15 -6.09
CA ALA A 186 2.09 11.92 -6.48
C ALA A 186 3.29 11.68 -5.53
N VAL A 187 3.04 11.65 -4.21
CA VAL A 187 4.05 11.38 -3.18
C VAL A 187 4.62 9.98 -3.35
N MET A 188 3.75 8.97 -3.42
CA MET A 188 4.18 7.59 -3.56
C MET A 188 4.91 7.36 -4.88
N SER A 189 4.47 7.96 -5.99
CA SER A 189 5.15 7.91 -7.29
C SER A 189 6.54 8.52 -7.24
N LYS A 190 6.67 9.71 -6.67
CA LYS A 190 7.96 10.41 -6.57
C LYS A 190 8.94 9.65 -5.69
N LEU A 191 8.49 9.17 -4.54
CA LEU A 191 9.30 8.41 -3.60
C LEU A 191 9.71 7.05 -4.18
N SER A 192 8.77 6.33 -4.80
CA SER A 192 9.04 5.05 -5.46
C SER A 192 10.03 5.20 -6.62
N ARG A 193 9.90 6.26 -7.43
CA ARG A 193 10.87 6.55 -8.50
C ARG A 193 12.28 6.77 -7.93
N HIS A 194 12.39 7.40 -6.76
CA HIS A 194 13.69 7.65 -6.13
C HIS A 194 14.38 6.35 -5.68
N TYR A 195 13.63 5.40 -5.12
CA TYR A 195 14.19 4.16 -4.56
C TYR A 195 14.32 3.02 -5.57
N PHE A 196 13.43 2.93 -6.56
CA PHE A 196 13.38 1.84 -7.55
C PHE A 196 14.00 2.21 -8.91
N GLU A 197 14.50 3.43 -9.08
CA GLU A 197 15.27 3.96 -10.23
C GLU A 197 14.57 3.93 -11.61
N SER A 198 13.40 3.30 -11.72
CA SER A 198 12.63 3.17 -12.96
C SER A 198 11.24 3.80 -12.78
N TRP A 199 10.91 4.74 -13.67
CA TRP A 199 9.59 5.40 -13.66
C TRP A 199 8.46 4.40 -13.90
N LEU A 200 8.66 3.42 -14.80
CA LEU A 200 7.66 2.41 -15.13
C LEU A 200 7.39 1.49 -13.93
N ARG A 201 8.44 1.03 -13.25
CA ARG A 201 8.29 0.19 -12.04
C ARG A 201 7.59 0.95 -10.92
N ALA A 202 7.98 2.21 -10.70
CA ALA A 202 7.32 3.07 -9.72
C ALA A 202 5.84 3.27 -10.05
N PHE A 203 5.52 3.57 -11.32
CA PHE A 203 4.15 3.76 -11.76
C PHE A 203 3.29 2.49 -11.60
N VAL A 204 3.80 1.33 -12.05
CA VAL A 204 3.07 0.06 -11.92
C VAL A 204 2.90 -0.34 -10.45
N LEU A 205 3.92 -0.17 -9.61
CA LEU A 205 3.81 -0.40 -8.17
C LEU A 205 2.71 0.49 -7.55
N VAL A 206 2.74 1.79 -7.85
CA VAL A 206 1.76 2.74 -7.32
C VAL A 206 0.36 2.39 -7.78
N LEU A 207 0.18 2.14 -9.08
CA LEU A 207 -1.11 1.75 -9.64
C LEU A 207 -1.63 0.44 -9.00
N ALA A 208 -0.76 -0.56 -8.82
CA ALA A 208 -1.14 -1.82 -8.19
C ALA A 208 -1.61 -1.62 -6.74
N VAL A 209 -0.88 -0.81 -5.96
CA VAL A 209 -1.29 -0.49 -4.58
C VAL A 209 -2.63 0.24 -4.58
N PHE A 210 -2.83 1.26 -5.42
CA PHE A 210 -4.10 1.99 -5.51
C PHE A 210 -5.28 1.11 -5.94
N VAL A 211 -5.08 0.18 -6.88
CA VAL A 211 -6.11 -0.77 -7.29
C VAL A 211 -6.46 -1.70 -6.13
N VAL A 212 -5.46 -2.25 -5.42
CA VAL A 212 -5.70 -3.09 -4.24
C VAL A 212 -6.43 -2.32 -3.15
N THR A 213 -6.02 -1.08 -2.87
CA THR A 213 -6.71 -0.19 -1.92
C THR A 213 -8.16 0.00 -2.35
N ALA A 214 -8.42 0.39 -3.60
CA ALA A 214 -9.77 0.61 -4.09
C ALA A 214 -10.66 -0.65 -3.99
N VAL A 215 -10.12 -1.83 -4.31
CA VAL A 215 -10.84 -3.09 -4.16
C VAL A 215 -11.14 -3.39 -2.70
N LEU A 216 -10.18 -3.19 -1.78
CA LEU A 216 -10.42 -3.40 -0.35
C LEU A 216 -11.50 -2.46 0.18
N PHE A 217 -11.46 -1.18 -0.15
CA PHE A 217 -12.49 -0.22 0.24
C PHE A 217 -13.87 -0.50 -0.41
N ALA A 218 -13.90 -1.10 -1.60
CA ALA A 218 -15.16 -1.44 -2.26
C ALA A 218 -15.80 -2.75 -1.75
N THR A 219 -15.00 -3.65 -1.16
CA THR A 219 -15.44 -5.01 -0.80
C THR A 219 -15.51 -5.26 0.70
N ALA A 220 -14.84 -4.45 1.50
CA ALA A 220 -14.76 -4.63 2.94
C ALA A 220 -15.25 -3.38 3.67
N ASP A 221 -15.89 -3.58 4.82
CA ASP A 221 -16.12 -2.53 5.81
C ASP A 221 -14.76 -2.11 6.40
N ALA A 222 -14.07 -1.26 5.64
CA ALA A 222 -12.74 -0.76 5.96
C ALA A 222 -12.77 0.39 6.98
N GLU A 223 -13.95 0.77 7.46
CA GLU A 223 -14.12 1.82 8.46
C GLU A 223 -13.57 1.35 9.81
N THR A 224 -12.64 2.14 10.39
CA THR A 224 -12.05 1.85 11.70
C THR A 224 -13.03 2.14 12.84
N TRP A 225 -13.98 3.05 12.62
CA TRP A 225 -14.97 3.47 13.59
C TRP A 225 -16.36 3.34 12.98
N LEU A 226 -17.24 2.61 13.66
CA LEU A 226 -18.64 2.47 13.28
C LEU A 226 -19.50 3.35 14.19
N ALA A 227 -20.58 3.93 13.67
CA ALA A 227 -21.55 4.64 14.50
C ALA A 227 -22.20 3.64 15.48
N ALA A 228 -22.37 4.00 16.76
CA ALA A 228 -22.90 3.06 17.76
C ALA A 228 -24.30 2.52 17.43
N ASP A 229 -25.08 3.25 16.64
CA ASP A 229 -26.42 2.88 16.22
C ASP A 229 -26.44 1.83 15.09
N SER A 230 -25.30 1.52 14.47
CA SER A 230 -25.22 0.57 13.34
C SER A 230 -25.29 -0.90 13.77
N GLU A 231 -25.13 -1.21 15.07
CA GLU A 231 -25.27 -2.58 15.59
C GLU A 231 -26.74 -3.04 15.77
N GLY A 232 -27.71 -2.21 15.38
CA GLY A 232 -29.12 -2.38 15.71
C GLY A 232 -30.07 -2.72 14.57
N ALA A 233 -29.60 -2.98 13.35
CA ALA A 233 -30.41 -3.80 12.44
C ALA A 233 -30.08 -5.25 12.78
N PRO A 234 -30.87 -5.96 13.62
CA PRO A 234 -30.76 -7.40 13.65
C PRO A 234 -30.78 -7.83 12.19
N VAL A 235 -29.89 -8.74 11.81
CA VAL A 235 -30.16 -9.56 10.63
C VAL A 235 -31.57 -10.05 10.90
N GLU A 236 -32.55 -9.47 10.19
CA GLU A 236 -33.87 -10.03 10.08
C GLU A 236 -33.56 -11.35 9.40
N VAL A 237 -33.27 -12.35 10.24
CA VAL A 237 -33.54 -13.72 9.94
C VAL A 237 -35.02 -13.65 9.68
N VAL A 238 -35.38 -13.33 8.43
CA VAL A 238 -36.67 -13.62 7.84
C VAL A 238 -36.84 -15.06 8.28
N PRO A 239 -37.66 -15.32 9.32
CA PRO A 239 -37.89 -16.68 9.77
C PRO A 239 -38.31 -17.35 8.50
N GLY A 240 -37.53 -18.35 8.07
CA GLY A 240 -37.75 -19.00 6.80
C GLY A 240 -39.25 -19.16 6.66
N GLU A 241 -39.80 -18.63 5.57
CA GLU A 241 -41.12 -19.02 5.14
C GLU A 241 -41.08 -20.53 5.22
N GLU A 242 -41.65 -21.08 6.30
CA GLU A 242 -41.83 -22.50 6.45
C GLU A 242 -42.64 -22.82 5.23
N GLU A 243 -41.97 -23.45 4.28
CA GLU A 243 -42.55 -24.03 3.09
C GLU A 243 -43.65 -24.95 3.61
N SER A 244 -44.85 -24.38 3.69
CA SER A 244 -46.08 -25.01 4.13
C SER A 244 -46.48 -25.97 3.03
N ASP A 245 -45.75 -27.08 2.99
CA ASP A 245 -46.14 -28.31 2.32
C ASP A 245 -47.26 -28.94 3.15
N ASP A 246 -48.48 -28.43 2.97
CA ASP A 246 -49.69 -29.21 3.19
C ASP A 246 -50.66 -28.91 2.05
N GLY A 247 -50.76 -29.88 1.16
CA GLY A 247 -51.45 -29.75 -0.11
C GLY A 247 -52.97 -29.81 0.00
N THR A 248 -53.59 -29.50 -1.14
CA THR A 248 -54.94 -29.93 -1.55
C THR A 248 -56.08 -29.37 -0.70
N ASP A 249 -57.02 -28.58 -1.23
CA ASP A 249 -57.80 -28.79 -2.43
C ASP A 249 -58.52 -27.49 -2.86
N GLU A 250 -58.75 -27.39 -4.18
CA GLU A 250 -59.92 -26.77 -4.81
C GLU A 250 -60.31 -25.31 -4.47
N GLN A 251 -60.17 -24.38 -5.44
CA GLN A 251 -61.29 -23.84 -6.24
C GLN A 251 -60.96 -22.49 -6.94
N GLU A 252 -61.25 -22.48 -8.24
CA GLU A 252 -61.90 -21.40 -9.03
C GLU A 252 -61.32 -19.98 -8.97
N GLU A 253 -60.67 -19.55 -10.06
CA GLU A 253 -61.30 -18.68 -11.09
C GLU A 253 -61.63 -17.26 -10.59
N SER A 254 -60.74 -16.29 -10.88
CA SER A 254 -61.18 -14.97 -11.35
C SER A 254 -60.03 -14.20 -11.99
N ASN A 255 -60.16 -14.03 -13.30
CA ASN A 255 -59.43 -13.07 -14.12
C ASN A 255 -59.34 -11.69 -13.47
N THR A 256 -58.15 -11.07 -13.49
CA THR A 256 -58.03 -9.64 -13.81
C THR A 256 -56.65 -9.34 -14.43
N PRO A 257 -56.60 -8.84 -15.68
CA PRO A 257 -55.37 -8.38 -16.33
C PRO A 257 -55.35 -6.85 -16.39
N GLU A 258 -54.64 -6.17 -15.49
CA GLU A 258 -54.36 -4.71 -15.50
C GLU A 258 -53.61 -4.44 -14.19
N MET A 259 -52.45 -3.79 -14.07
CA MET A 259 -51.83 -2.75 -14.87
C MET A 259 -50.30 -2.85 -14.75
N LEU A 260 -49.66 -2.94 -15.92
CA LEU A 260 -48.30 -2.45 -16.14
C LEU A 260 -48.36 -0.91 -16.14
N GLU A 261 -48.33 -0.28 -14.97
CA GLU A 261 -47.94 1.13 -14.88
C GLU A 261 -46.55 1.24 -14.28
N ALA A 262 -45.59 1.25 -15.22
CA ALA A 262 -44.26 1.75 -15.02
C ALA A 262 -44.32 3.19 -14.48
N GLN A 263 -44.07 3.36 -13.19
CA GLN A 263 -43.72 4.65 -12.62
C GLN A 263 -42.32 5.05 -13.08
N LEU A 264 -42.25 5.54 -14.32
CA LEU A 264 -41.15 6.35 -14.85
C LEU A 264 -41.26 7.75 -14.24
N HIS A 265 -40.73 7.91 -13.03
CA HIS A 265 -40.51 9.21 -12.43
C HIS A 265 -39.35 9.89 -13.17
N VAL A 266 -39.66 10.69 -14.19
CA VAL A 266 -38.71 11.60 -14.84
C VAL A 266 -38.66 12.89 -14.01
N PRO A 267 -37.52 13.25 -13.39
CA PRO A 267 -37.38 14.53 -12.71
C PRO A 267 -37.41 15.67 -13.74
N ALA A 268 -38.35 16.60 -13.55
CA ALA A 268 -38.43 17.82 -14.34
C ALA A 268 -37.22 18.70 -14.06
N TRP A 269 -36.36 18.88 -15.07
CA TRP A 269 -35.31 19.89 -15.04
C TRP A 269 -35.94 21.27 -15.23
N ASN A 270 -36.06 22.02 -14.14
CA ASN A 270 -36.40 23.44 -14.19
C ASN A 270 -35.26 24.21 -14.84
N ALA A 271 -35.46 24.61 -16.10
CA ALA A 271 -34.61 25.58 -16.77
C ALA A 271 -35.01 26.99 -16.31
N SER A 272 -34.20 27.60 -15.44
CA SER A 272 -34.28 29.03 -15.16
C SER A 272 -33.64 29.82 -16.30
N PRO A 273 -34.31 30.83 -16.87
CA PRO A 273 -33.73 31.66 -17.92
C PRO A 273 -32.67 32.61 -17.35
N ILE A 274 -31.48 32.56 -17.93
CA ILE A 274 -30.41 33.55 -17.76
C ILE A 274 -30.86 34.83 -18.49
N LEU A 275 -31.17 35.88 -17.73
CA LEU A 275 -31.26 37.24 -18.26
C LEU A 275 -29.84 37.80 -18.38
N ILE A 276 -29.49 38.20 -19.60
CA ILE A 276 -28.32 39.03 -19.96
C ILE A 276 -28.66 40.48 -19.68
#